data_AF-J2R1R5-F1
#
_entry.id   AF-J2R1R5-F1
#
_cell.length_a   1.000
_cell.length_b   1.000
_cell.length_c   1.000
_cell.angle_alpha   90.00
_cell.angle_beta   90.00
_cell.angle_gamma   90.00
#
_symmetry.space_group_name_H-M   'P 1'
#
loop_
_entity.id
_entity.type
_entity.pdbx_description
1 polymer ?
#
loop_
_entity_poly.entity_id
_entity_poly.type
_entity_poly.pdbx_seq_one_letter_code
_entity_poly.pdbx_strand_id
1 'polypeptide(L)'
;MTDASTAPTLVVGLGCQKGCPVSTLLALLDQALEAHQIARHEIKALASIDSKRDEPALIELAQQLGLELLYFSSEQLAPYEPQLSHQSQIAFERTGCYGVAESAALALAEQLAQAPAKLLIPRQKYAQATLALAGAA
;
A
#
# COMPACT_ATOMS: atom_id res chain seq x y z
N MET A 1 -8.14 -10.75 -30.93
CA MET A 1 -9.24 -10.12 -30.15
C MET A 1 -9.05 -10.57 -28.72
N THR A 2 -8.24 -9.84 -27.97
CA THR A 2 -8.03 -10.10 -26.53
C THR A 2 -8.97 -9.17 -25.79
N ASP A 3 -9.91 -9.76 -25.07
CA ASP A 3 -10.79 -9.07 -24.13
C ASP A 3 -9.95 -8.09 -23.30
N ALA A 4 -10.32 -6.82 -23.31
CA ALA A 4 -9.81 -5.84 -22.38
C ALA A 4 -10.24 -6.28 -20.98
N SER A 5 -9.35 -7.00 -20.29
CA SER A 5 -9.64 -7.59 -18.99
C SER A 5 -10.09 -6.50 -18.03
N THR A 6 -11.33 -6.62 -17.55
CA THR A 6 -11.93 -5.91 -16.41
C THR A 6 -11.31 -6.36 -15.08
N ALA A 7 -10.00 -6.61 -15.06
CA ALA A 7 -9.29 -6.98 -13.85
C ALA A 7 -9.13 -5.73 -12.98
N PRO A 8 -9.48 -5.78 -11.69
CA PRO A 8 -9.35 -4.62 -10.82
C PRO A 8 -7.89 -4.19 -10.71
N THR A 9 -7.68 -2.87 -10.62
CA THR A 9 -6.36 -2.31 -10.37
C THR A 9 -5.98 -2.54 -8.92
N LEU A 10 -5.16 -3.56 -8.66
CA LEU A 10 -4.72 -3.91 -7.30
C LEU A 10 -3.44 -3.17 -6.92
N VAL A 11 -3.50 -2.44 -5.81
CA VAL A 11 -2.38 -1.67 -5.28
C VAL A 11 -2.11 -2.04 -3.84
N VAL A 12 -0.83 -2.24 -3.52
CA VAL A 12 -0.38 -2.46 -2.14
C VAL A 12 0.16 -1.16 -1.55
N GLY A 13 -0.42 -0.73 -0.44
CA GLY A 13 0.14 0.37 0.34
C GLY A 13 0.96 -0.15 1.51
N LEU A 14 2.08 0.52 1.79
CA LEU A 14 3.09 0.07 2.74
C LEU A 14 3.47 1.19 3.70
N GLY A 15 3.70 0.80 4.95
CA GLY A 15 4.35 1.62 5.96
C GLY A 15 5.35 0.78 6.75
N CYS A 16 6.41 1.39 7.26
CA CYS A 16 7.35 0.70 8.14
C CYS A 16 8.06 1.66 9.08
N GLN A 17 8.65 1.15 10.15
CA GLN A 17 9.59 1.92 10.98
C GLN A 17 10.94 2.06 10.25
N LYS A 18 11.72 3.07 10.62
CA LYS A 18 13.05 3.32 10.04
C LYS A 18 13.96 2.11 10.30
N GLY A 19 14.66 1.65 9.26
CA GLY A 19 15.55 0.49 9.37
C GLY A 19 14.83 -0.86 9.42
N CYS A 20 13.53 -0.89 9.09
CA CYS A 20 12.83 -2.15 8.84
C CYS A 20 13.55 -2.90 7.70
N PRO A 21 13.90 -4.18 7.86
CA PRO A 21 14.54 -4.92 6.78
C PRO A 21 13.54 -5.24 5.67
N VAL A 22 14.00 -5.27 4.42
CA VAL A 22 13.17 -5.61 3.25
C VAL A 22 12.47 -6.96 3.40
N SER A 23 13.13 -7.93 4.04
CA SER A 23 12.58 -9.26 4.30
C SER A 23 11.32 -9.24 5.16
N THR A 24 11.18 -8.25 6.06
CA THR A 24 9.95 -8.08 6.86
C THR A 24 8.80 -7.58 6.00
N LEU A 25 9.05 -6.65 5.08
CA LEU A 25 8.04 -6.18 4.13
C LEU A 25 7.63 -7.28 3.15
N LEU A 26 8.62 -8.01 2.64
CA LEU A 26 8.42 -9.13 1.71
C LEU A 26 7.60 -10.23 2.35
N ALA A 27 7.94 -10.64 3.58
CA ALA A 27 7.19 -11.64 4.33
C ALA A 27 5.74 -11.18 4.60
N LEU A 28 5.54 -9.91 5.00
CA LEU A 28 4.21 -9.36 5.23
C LEU A 28 3.37 -9.34 3.93
N LEU A 29 3.98 -8.96 2.80
CA LEU A 29 3.34 -8.99 1.50
C LEU A 29 2.91 -10.42 1.14
N ASP A 30 3.83 -11.37 1.17
CA ASP A 30 3.57 -12.74 0.73
C ASP A 30 2.52 -13.42 1.63
N GLN A 31 2.59 -13.20 2.95
CA GLN A 31 1.57 -13.69 3.89
C GLN A 31 0.19 -13.10 3.61
N ALA A 32 0.09 -11.80 3.34
CA ALA A 32 -1.19 -11.15 3.06
C ALA A 32 -1.77 -11.63 1.73
N LEU A 33 -0.95 -11.77 0.69
CA LEU A 33 -1.38 -12.23 -0.62
C LEU A 33 -1.82 -13.71 -0.58
N GLU A 34 -1.04 -14.57 0.07
CA GLU A 34 -1.34 -16.00 0.22
C GLU A 34 -2.64 -16.22 0.99
N ALA A 35 -2.84 -15.51 2.11
CA ALA A 35 -4.06 -15.62 2.92
C ALA A 35 -5.33 -15.21 2.16
N HIS A 36 -5.20 -14.36 1.14
CA HIS A 36 -6.29 -13.87 0.31
C HIS A 36 -6.33 -14.48 -1.09
N GLN A 37 -5.47 -15.46 -1.39
CA GLN A 37 -5.37 -16.15 -2.68
C GLN A 37 -5.12 -15.19 -3.87
N ILE A 38 -4.39 -14.09 -3.63
CA ILE A 38 -4.03 -13.12 -4.66
C ILE A 38 -2.63 -13.46 -5.16
N ALA A 39 -2.46 -13.61 -6.47
CA ALA A 39 -1.15 -13.82 -7.05
C ALA A 39 -0.37 -12.51 -7.14
N ARG A 40 0.94 -12.56 -6.85
CA ARG A 40 1.81 -11.38 -6.90
C ARG A 40 1.75 -10.60 -8.22
N HIS A 41 1.57 -11.29 -9.36
CA HIS A 41 1.50 -10.66 -10.68
C HIS A 41 0.23 -9.83 -10.91
N GLU A 42 -0.78 -9.95 -10.03
CA GLU A 42 -1.99 -9.14 -10.08
C GLU A 42 -1.74 -7.74 -9.49
N ILE A 43 -0.71 -7.57 -8.65
CA ILE A 43 -0.36 -6.28 -8.06
C ILE A 43 0.25 -5.38 -9.13
N LYS A 44 -0.31 -4.18 -9.28
CA LYS A 44 0.09 -3.21 -10.31
C LYS A 44 1.16 -2.24 -9.84
N ALA A 45 1.10 -1.84 -8.57
CA ALA A 45 2.02 -0.87 -8.01
C ALA A 45 2.04 -0.94 -6.48
N LEU A 46 3.04 -0.28 -5.92
CA LEU A 46 3.20 -0.06 -4.50
C LEU A 46 3.00 1.43 -4.17
N ALA A 47 2.52 1.71 -2.97
CA ALA A 47 2.31 3.08 -2.50
C ALA A 47 2.83 3.28 -1.07
N SER A 48 3.31 4.47 -0.75
CA SER A 48 3.61 4.89 0.63
C SER A 48 3.46 6.40 0.81
N ILE A 49 3.85 6.92 1.98
CA ILE A 49 3.90 8.36 2.27
C ILE A 49 5.28 8.93 1.87
N ASP A 50 5.32 10.17 1.39
CA ASP A 50 6.52 10.83 0.86
C ASP A 50 7.67 10.99 1.87
N SER A 51 7.37 11.10 3.16
CA SER A 51 8.38 11.05 4.24
C SER A 51 9.16 9.72 4.28
N LYS A 52 8.73 8.70 3.53
CA LYS A 52 9.40 7.41 3.35
C LYS A 52 10.11 7.24 2.01
N ARG A 53 10.22 8.29 1.20
CA ARG A 53 10.83 8.23 -0.14
C ARG A 53 12.25 7.66 -0.15
N ASP A 54 13.02 7.94 0.90
CA ASP A 54 14.41 7.50 1.05
C ASP A 54 14.56 6.25 1.93
N GLU A 55 13.48 5.53 2.26
CA GLU A 55 13.55 4.30 3.05
C GLU A 55 14.08 3.14 2.20
N PRO A 56 15.29 2.60 2.48
CA PRO A 56 15.93 1.62 1.60
C PRO A 56 15.09 0.36 1.39
N ALA A 57 14.38 -0.09 2.42
CA ALA A 57 13.61 -1.33 2.36
C ALA A 57 12.39 -1.23 1.43
N LEU A 58 11.78 -0.06 1.28
CA LEU A 58 10.67 0.13 0.33
C LEU A 58 11.20 0.18 -1.11
N ILE A 59 12.32 0.88 -1.32
CA ILE A 59 13.00 0.95 -2.63
C ILE A 59 13.44 -0.44 -3.07
N GLU A 60 14.10 -1.19 -2.19
CA GLU A 60 14.58 -2.54 -2.47
C GLU A 60 13.42 -3.50 -2.74
N LEU A 61 12.33 -3.42 -1.97
CA LEU A 61 11.14 -4.23 -2.24
C LEU A 61 10.58 -3.93 -3.63
N ALA A 62 10.39 -2.67 -3.98
CA ALA A 62 9.90 -2.27 -5.30
C ALA A 62 10.77 -2.83 -6.44
N GLN A 63 12.09 -2.76 -6.28
CA GLN A 63 13.06 -3.33 -7.23
C GLN A 63 12.97 -4.85 -7.33
N GLN A 64 12.89 -5.57 -6.20
CA GLN A 64 12.75 -7.03 -6.19
C GLN A 64 11.45 -7.50 -6.85
N LEU A 65 10.38 -6.69 -6.75
CA LEU A 65 9.08 -6.99 -7.34
C LEU A 65 8.95 -6.51 -8.79
N GLY A 66 9.86 -5.65 -9.27
CA GLY A 66 9.72 -5.00 -10.57
C GLY A 66 8.49 -4.09 -10.65
N LEU A 67 8.06 -3.52 -9.53
CA LEU A 67 6.87 -2.68 -9.43
C LEU A 67 7.24 -1.21 -9.22
N GLU A 68 6.43 -0.32 -9.75
CA GLU A 68 6.54 1.11 -9.42
C GLU A 68 6.12 1.35 -7.97
N LEU A 69 6.84 2.24 -7.29
CA LEU A 69 6.52 2.69 -5.94
C LEU A 69 6.27 4.20 -5.96
N LEU A 70 5.02 4.59 -5.72
CA LEU A 70 4.61 5.98 -5.65
C LEU A 70 4.45 6.44 -4.21
N TYR A 71 4.55 7.75 -4.03
CA TYR A 71 4.50 8.38 -2.72
C TYR A 71 3.52 9.54 -2.72
N PHE A 72 2.81 9.71 -1.62
CA PHE A 72 1.82 10.77 -1.41
C PHE A 72 2.16 11.58 -0.17
N SER A 73 1.84 12.87 -0.17
CA SER A 73 1.94 13.70 1.03
C SER A 73 0.82 13.39 2.04
N SER A 74 0.97 13.82 3.29
CA SER A 74 -0.09 13.71 4.30
C SER A 74 -1.40 14.34 3.85
N GLU A 75 -1.34 15.47 3.15
CA GLU A 75 -2.51 16.21 2.65
C GLU A 75 -3.24 15.43 1.56
N GLN A 76 -2.49 14.72 0.69
CA GLN A 76 -3.08 13.86 -0.33
C GLN A 76 -3.73 12.61 0.28
N LEU A 77 -3.24 12.15 1.44
CA LEU A 77 -3.76 10.96 2.13
C LEU A 77 -4.92 11.25 3.09
N ALA A 78 -5.05 12.49 3.58
CA ALA A 78 -6.10 12.91 4.51
C ALA A 78 -7.54 12.60 4.05
N PRO A 79 -7.93 12.75 2.77
CA PRO A 79 -9.29 12.43 2.31
C PRO A 79 -9.71 10.97 2.53
N TYR A 80 -8.76 10.04 2.69
CA TYR A 80 -9.03 8.62 2.88
C TYR A 80 -9.22 8.24 4.36
N GLU A 81 -9.03 9.17 5.29
CA GLU A 81 -9.20 8.93 6.74
C GLU A 81 -10.55 8.26 7.12
N PRO A 82 -11.70 8.64 6.53
CA PRO A 82 -12.99 8.01 6.84
C PRO A 82 -13.10 6.54 6.38
N GLN A 83 -12.21 6.09 5.49
CA GLN A 83 -12.22 4.73 4.94
C GLN A 83 -11.27 3.78 5.68
N LEU A 84 -10.48 4.29 6.63
CA LEU A 84 -9.48 3.50 7.35
C LEU A 84 -10.15 2.47 8.26
N SER A 85 -9.60 1.26 8.27
CA SER A 85 -10.04 0.22 9.21
C SER A 85 -9.47 0.46 10.61
N HIS A 86 -8.38 1.23 10.70
CA HIS A 86 -7.70 1.51 11.97
C HIS A 86 -6.94 2.84 11.89
N GLN A 87 -7.25 3.77 12.80
CA GLN A 87 -6.55 5.04 12.94
C GLN A 87 -5.45 4.96 14.01
N SER A 88 -4.19 5.21 13.63
CA SER A 88 -3.05 5.17 14.55
C SER A 88 -2.60 6.57 14.95
N GLN A 89 -2.78 6.93 16.22
CA GLN A 89 -2.30 8.20 16.78
C GLN A 89 -0.78 8.37 16.61
N ILE A 90 -0.02 7.31 16.85
CA ILE A 90 1.45 7.32 16.69
C ILE A 90 1.85 7.56 15.22
N ALA A 91 1.10 6.99 14.26
CA ALA A 91 1.37 7.26 12.85
C ALA A 91 1.06 8.72 12.50
N PHE A 92 -0.06 9.24 13.00
CA PHE A 92 -0.46 10.63 12.79
C PHE A 92 0.58 11.61 13.36
N GLU A 93 1.03 11.43 14.59
CA GLU A 93 2.06 12.28 15.20
C GLU A 93 3.38 12.28 14.42
N ARG A 94 3.71 11.18 13.75
CA ARG A 94 4.97 11.04 13.00
C ARG A 94 4.88 11.50 11.55
N THR A 95 3.69 11.43 10.95
CA THR A 95 3.54 11.52 9.50
C THR A 95 2.41 12.43 9.05
N GLY A 96 1.55 12.91 9.94
CA GLY A 96 0.31 13.62 9.60
C GLY A 96 -0.79 12.72 9.04
N CYS A 97 -0.61 11.40 9.00
CA CYS A 97 -1.56 10.43 8.47
C CYS A 97 -1.86 9.32 9.49
N TYR A 98 -3.14 9.06 9.74
CA TYR A 98 -3.58 8.01 10.68
C TYR A 98 -3.30 6.58 10.19
N GLY A 99 -3.26 6.36 8.86
CA GLY A 99 -3.22 5.03 8.26
C GLY A 99 -2.48 5.01 6.93
N VAL A 100 -1.17 5.24 6.95
CA VAL A 100 -0.31 5.33 5.74
C VAL A 100 -0.57 4.20 4.73
N ALA A 101 -0.55 2.94 5.17
CA ALA A 101 -0.69 1.81 4.27
C ALA A 101 -2.07 1.79 3.57
N GLU A 102 -3.15 2.04 4.30
CA GLU A 102 -4.50 2.03 3.73
C GLU A 102 -4.75 3.24 2.85
N SER A 103 -4.44 4.45 3.33
CA SER A 103 -4.61 5.68 2.56
C SER A 103 -3.81 5.65 1.26
N ALA A 104 -2.55 5.20 1.30
CA ALA A 104 -1.69 5.17 0.12
C ALA A 104 -2.17 4.12 -0.90
N ALA A 105 -2.64 2.94 -0.44
CA ALA A 105 -3.21 1.93 -1.33
C ALA A 105 -4.43 2.48 -2.06
N LEU A 106 -5.37 3.10 -1.33
CA LEU A 106 -6.58 3.70 -1.89
C LEU A 106 -6.22 4.81 -2.88
N ALA A 107 -5.37 5.76 -2.48
CA ALA A 107 -4.99 6.89 -3.30
C ALA A 107 -4.41 6.49 -4.67
N LEU A 108 -3.49 5.53 -4.67
CA LEU A 108 -2.89 5.09 -5.92
C LEU A 108 -3.83 4.20 -6.74
N ALA A 109 -4.65 3.36 -6.11
CA ALA A 109 -5.67 2.60 -6.84
C ALA A 109 -6.65 3.52 -7.57
N GLU A 110 -7.12 4.59 -6.92
CA GLU A 110 -7.98 5.60 -7.54
C GLU A 110 -7.27 6.36 -8.65
N GLN A 111 -6.02 6.78 -8.43
CA GLN A 111 -5.24 7.49 -9.43
C GLN A 111 -4.99 6.65 -10.69
N LEU A 112 -4.74 5.34 -10.55
CA LEU A 112 -4.47 4.45 -11.67
C LEU A 112 -5.76 4.05 -12.42
N ALA A 113 -6.85 3.77 -11.70
CA ALA A 113 -8.11 3.34 -12.30
C ALA A 113 -9.00 4.50 -12.76
N GLN A 114 -8.75 5.72 -12.29
CA GLN A 114 -9.64 6.88 -12.47
C GLN A 114 -11.08 6.60 -11.97
N ALA A 115 -11.18 5.83 -10.89
CA ALA A 115 -12.44 5.38 -10.28
C ALA A 115 -12.26 5.18 -8.76
N PRO A 116 -13.34 5.27 -7.94
CA PRO A 116 -13.25 5.03 -6.50
C PRO A 116 -12.68 3.64 -6.17
N ALA A 117 -11.82 3.59 -5.16
CA ALA A 117 -11.22 2.35 -4.68
C ALA A 117 -11.83 1.92 -3.34
N LYS A 118 -11.59 0.66 -2.96
CA LYS A 118 -11.92 0.15 -1.64
C LYS A 118 -10.80 -0.74 -1.10
N LEU A 119 -10.70 -0.83 0.22
CA LEU A 119 -9.83 -1.79 0.87
C LEU A 119 -10.35 -3.22 0.61
N LEU A 120 -9.49 -4.06 0.03
CA LEU A 120 -9.71 -5.49 -0.14
C LEU A 120 -9.02 -6.29 0.96
N ILE A 121 -7.84 -5.82 1.37
CA ILE A 121 -7.14 -6.28 2.57
C ILE A 121 -6.96 -5.07 3.48
N PRO A 122 -7.72 -5.00 4.60
CA PRO A 122 -7.50 -3.99 5.63
C PRO A 122 -6.11 -4.10 6.24
N ARG A 123 -5.69 -3.08 6.99
CA ARG A 123 -4.35 -2.99 7.59
C ARG A 123 -3.90 -4.28 8.26
N GLN A 124 -2.87 -4.89 7.70
CA GLN A 124 -2.08 -5.94 8.30
C GLN A 124 -0.84 -5.33 8.95
N LYS A 125 -0.44 -5.84 10.13
CA LYS A 125 0.78 -5.43 10.83
C LYS A 125 1.63 -6.65 11.12
N TYR A 126 2.90 -6.59 10.76
CA TYR A 126 3.89 -7.60 11.12
C TYR A 126 5.19 -6.93 11.54
N ALA A 127 5.65 -7.24 12.75
CA ALA A 127 6.82 -6.62 13.37
C ALA A 127 6.80 -5.08 13.24
N GLN A 128 7.68 -4.53 12.40
CA GLN A 128 7.88 -3.09 12.19
C GLN A 128 7.20 -2.55 10.93
N ALA A 129 6.45 -3.38 10.20
CA ALA A 129 5.80 -3.03 8.95
C ALA A 129 4.26 -3.13 9.03
N THR A 130 3.61 -2.37 8.16
CA THR A 130 2.17 -2.41 7.91
C THR A 130 1.90 -2.45 6.42
N LEU A 131 0.87 -3.19 6.02
CA LEU A 131 0.44 -3.36 4.65
C LEU A 131 -1.08 -3.21 4.56
N ALA A 132 -1.57 -2.70 3.45
CA ALA A 132 -2.96 -2.83 3.03
C ALA A 132 -3.02 -3.04 1.52
N LEU A 133 -4.13 -3.58 1.03
CA LEU A 133 -4.38 -3.74 -0.40
C LEU A 133 -5.72 -3.11 -0.76
N ALA A 134 -5.71 -2.25 -1.78
CA ALA A 134 -6.89 -1.62 -2.33
C ALA A 134 -7.11 -2.05 -3.78
N GLY A 135 -8.37 -1.99 -4.22
CA GLY A 135 -8.76 -2.26 -5.60
C GLY A 135 -9.81 -1.29 -6.10
N ALA A 136 -9.71 -0.95 -7.39
CA ALA A 136 -10.72 -0.20 -8.15
C ALA A 136 -11.02 -0.95 -9.46
N ALA A 137 -12.27 -0.86 -9.93
CA ALA A 137 -12.77 -1.54 -11.14
C ALA A 137 -12.99 -0.55 -12.28
#